data_AF-A0A0N4XID5-F1
#
_entry.id   AF-A0A0N4XID5-F1
#
_cell.length_a   1.000
_cell.length_b   1.000
_cell.length_c   1.000
_cell.angle_alpha   90.00
_cell.angle_beta   90.00
_cell.angle_gamma   90.00
#
_symmetry.space_group_name_H-M   'P 1'
#
loop_
_entity.id
_entity.type
_entity.pdbx_description
1 polymer ?
#
loop_
_entity_poly.entity_id
_entity_poly.type
_entity_poly.pdbx_seq_one_letter_code
_entity_poly.pdbx_strand_id
1 'polypeptide(L)' 'MDPGKVVRFRVVENVFKDVKPSLATDELPKEKSYEIIGTMAETGLGCIAWWSPAGEEAGDEGEEDMDDE' A
#
# COMPACT_ATOMS: atom_id res chain seq x y z
N MET A 1 10.60 1.79 4.88
CA MET A 1 9.65 0.67 4.70
C MET A 1 9.96 0.09 3.35
N ASP A 2 10.31 -1.18 3.32
CA ASP A 2 10.76 -1.82 2.09
C ASP A 2 9.55 -2.24 1.24
N PRO A 3 9.65 -2.13 -0.10
CA PRO A 3 8.62 -2.65 -0.99
C PRO A 3 8.28 -4.11 -0.67
N GLY A 4 7.00 -4.47 -0.81
CA GLY A 4 6.51 -5.84 -0.57
C GLY A 4 6.13 -6.17 0.87
N LYS A 5 6.58 -5.40 1.87
CA LYS A 5 6.19 -5.66 3.27
C LYS A 5 4.76 -5.23 3.57
N VAL A 6 4.02 -6.05 4.32
CA VAL A 6 2.64 -5.77 4.72
C VAL A 6 2.61 -4.72 5.83
N VAL A 7 1.87 -3.65 5.59
CA VAL A 7 1.73 -2.53 6.53
C VAL A 7 0.29 -2.35 7.00
N ARG A 8 0.14 -1.98 8.26
CA ARG A 8 -1.13 -1.54 8.86
C ARG A 8 -1.12 -0.02 9.00
N PHE A 9 -2.09 0.67 8.41
CA PHE A 9 -2.26 2.11 8.56
C PHE A 9 -3.71 2.43 8.87
N ARG A 10 -3.95 3.60 9.45
CA ARG A 10 -5.30 4.10 9.74
C ARG A 10 -5.71 5.11 8.68
N VAL A 11 -6.87 4.93 8.08
CA VAL A 11 -7.44 5.93 7.16
C VAL A 11 -7.84 7.18 7.94
N VAL A 12 -7.39 8.34 7.49
CA VAL A 12 -7.76 9.64 8.07
C VAL A 12 -8.65 10.45 7.13
N GLU A 13 -8.51 10.26 5.82
CA GLU A 13 -9.29 11.00 4.82
C GLU A 13 -9.51 10.16 3.56
N ASN A 14 -10.69 10.33 2.97
CA ASN A 14 -11.08 9.75 1.68
C ASN A 14 -11.37 10.91 0.73
N VAL A 15 -10.61 11.01 -0.35
CA VAL A 15 -10.69 12.09 -1.34
C VAL A 15 -11.29 11.53 -2.62
N PHE A 16 -12.46 12.04 -2.99
CA PHE A 16 -13.13 11.71 -4.25
C PHE A 16 -12.99 12.88 -5.22
N LYS A 17 -12.56 12.61 -6.45
CA LYS A 17 -12.39 13.61 -7.51
C LYS A 17 -13.23 13.21 -8.72
N ASP A 18 -14.06 14.14 -9.16
CA ASP A 18 -14.85 13.98 -10.39
C ASP A 18 -13.97 14.16 -11.62
N VAL A 19 -13.53 13.05 -12.20
CA VAL A 19 -12.73 13.05 -13.43
C VAL A 19 -13.65 13.27 -14.63
N LYS A 20 -13.51 14.43 -15.29
CA LYS A 20 -14.31 14.78 -16.45
C LYS A 20 -13.83 14.02 -17.69
N PRO A 21 -14.74 13.43 -18.50
CA PRO A 21 -14.39 12.69 -19.71
C PRO A 21 -13.89 13.59 -20.85
N SER A 22 -13.98 14.92 -20.72
CA SER A 22 -13.68 15.90 -21.79
C SER A 22 -12.23 16.36 -21.85
N LEU A 23 -11.35 15.86 -20.98
CA LEU A 23 -9.91 16.12 -21.10
C LEU A 23 -9.40 15.35 -22.32
N ALA A 24 -8.60 15.99 -23.19
CA ALA A 24 -8.16 15.37 -24.43
C ALA A 24 -7.33 14.10 -24.15
N THR A 25 -7.42 13.13 -25.06
CA THR A 25 -6.88 11.76 -25.00
C THR A 25 -5.40 11.60 -24.70
N ASP A 26 -4.61 12.68 -24.70
CA ASP A 26 -3.19 12.69 -24.30
C ASP A 26 -2.95 12.99 -22.81
N GLU A 27 -3.96 13.52 -22.08
CA GLU A 27 -3.87 13.81 -20.63
C GLU A 27 -4.73 12.87 -19.76
N LEU A 28 -5.54 12.02 -20.41
CA LEU A 28 -6.30 10.92 -19.81
C LEU A 28 -5.36 9.70 -19.61
N PRO A 29 -4.60 9.54 -18.49
CA PRO A 29 -5.19 9.04 -17.24
C PRO A 29 -4.29 9.27 -16.00
N LYS A 30 -3.84 10.50 -15.70
CA LYS A 30 -3.01 10.72 -14.51
C LYS A 30 -3.80 11.02 -13.23
N GLU A 31 -5.01 11.50 -13.36
CA GLU A 31 -5.78 11.93 -12.21
C GLU A 31 -6.57 10.76 -11.59
N LYS A 32 -6.23 10.44 -10.34
CA LYS A 32 -6.95 9.42 -9.57
C LYS A 32 -8.31 9.98 -9.18
N SER A 33 -9.37 9.25 -9.52
CA SER A 33 -10.74 9.56 -9.07
C SER A 33 -10.93 9.35 -7.57
N TYR A 34 -10.05 8.56 -6.96
CA TYR A 34 -10.11 8.23 -5.55
C TYR A 34 -8.72 8.12 -4.93
N GLU A 35 -8.53 8.80 -3.81
CA GLU A 35 -7.30 8.77 -3.02
C GLU A 35 -7.66 8.59 -1.54
N ILE A 36 -6.86 7.78 -0.84
CA ILE A 36 -6.97 7.58 0.60
C ILE A 36 -5.72 8.16 1.24
N ILE A 37 -5.91 9.03 2.22
CA ILE A 37 -4.81 9.52 3.06
C ILE A 37 -4.86 8.74 4.36
N GLY A 38 -3.73 8.13 4.71
CA GLY A 38 -3.56 7.33 5.91
C GLY A 38 -2.50 7.88 6.85
N THR A 39 -2.58 7.48 8.12
CA THR A 39 -1.57 7.74 9.15
C THR A 39 -1.04 6.44 9.76
N MET A 40 0.20 6.49 10.23
CA MET A 40 0.87 5.40 10.96
C MET A 40 1.47 5.89 12.29
N ALA A 41 1.00 7.04 12.79
CA ALA A 41 1.57 7.67 13.99
C ALA A 41 1.23 6.96 15.32
N GLU A 42 0.24 6.06 15.30
CA GLU A 42 -0.22 5.33 16.49
C GLU A 42 0.58 4.03 16.70
N THR A 43 0.79 3.65 17.96
CA THR A 43 1.42 2.37 18.32
C THR A 43 0.64 1.19 17.74
N GLY A 44 1.32 0.20 17.17
CA GLY A 44 0.67 -0.92 16.49
C GLY A 44 0.39 -0.70 14.99
N LEU A 45 0.74 0.48 14.44
CA LEU A 45 0.69 0.79 13.01
C LEU A 45 2.09 0.74 12.37
N GLY A 46 2.16 0.70 11.05
CA GLY A 46 3.38 0.51 10.28
C GLY A 46 3.57 -0.94 9.85
N CYS A 47 4.81 -1.40 9.73
CA CYS A 47 5.07 -2.79 9.33
C CYS A 47 4.54 -3.75 10.39
N ILE A 48 3.76 -4.76 9.97
CA ILE A 48 3.16 -5.73 10.91
C ILE A 48 4.25 -6.46 11.71
N ALA A 49 5.37 -6.77 11.05
CA ALA A 49 6.51 -7.45 11.66
C ALA A 49 7.13 -6.70 12.86
N TRP A 50 6.89 -5.39 13.01
CA TRP A 50 7.36 -4.63 14.18
C TRP A 50 6.58 -4.93 15.46
N TRP A 51 5.37 -5.49 15.32
CA TRP A 51 4.42 -5.65 16.41
C TRP A 51 4.08 -7.11 16.70
N SER A 52 4.47 -8.05 15.83
CA SER A 52 4.30 -9.48 16.10
C SER A 52 5.17 -9.90 17.28
N PRO A 53 4.65 -10.65 18.26
CA PRO A 53 5.51 -11.40 19.17
C PRO A 53 6.35 -12.34 18.30
N ALA A 54 7.67 -12.35 18.51
CA ALA A 54 8.60 -13.15 17.73
C ALA A 54 8.09 -14.62 17.65
N GLY A 55 7.50 -15.01 16.51
CA GLY A 55 6.93 -16.36 16.32
C GLY A 55 5.67 -16.50 15.47
N GLU A 56 4.96 -15.42 15.10
CA GLU A 56 3.85 -15.51 14.12
C GLU A 56 4.25 -14.86 12.80
N GLU A 57 4.91 -15.66 11.96
CA GLU A 57 5.20 -15.38 10.56
C GLU A 57 3.89 -15.31 9.77
N ALA A 58 3.36 -14.10 9.62
CA ALA A 58 2.28 -13.84 8.69
C ALA A 58 2.88 -13.70 7.27
N GLY A 59 3.12 -14.85 6.62
CA GLY A 59 3.23 -15.00 5.17
C GLY A 59 4.46 -14.35 4.51
N ASP A 60 5.62 -14.98 4.66
CA ASP A 60 6.77 -14.82 3.77
C ASP A 60 7.00 -16.19 3.09
N GLU A 61 6.20 -16.49 2.05
CA GLU A 61 6.43 -17.62 1.12
C GLU A 61 6.45 -17.07 -0.31
N GLY A 62 7.44 -16.24 -0.62
CA GLY A 62 7.58 -15.65 -1.95
C GLY A 62 9.01 -15.37 -2.41
N GLU A 63 10.02 -15.82 -1.67
CA GLU A 63 11.42 -15.74 -2.08
C GLU A 63 12.05 -17.15 -2.01
N GLU A 64 11.77 -17.98 -3.02
CA GLU A 64 12.70 -19.05 -3.41
C GLU A 64 13.41 -18.59 -4.69
N ASP A 65 14.66 -18.19 -4.50
CA ASP A 65 15.64 -17.89 -5.54
C ASP A 65 15.80 -19.05 -6.54
N MET A 66 16.04 -18.65 -7.80
CA MET A 66 16.82 -19.31 -8.85
C MET A 66 17.31 -20.75 -8.57
N ASP A 67 16.84 -21.70 -9.40
CA ASP A 67 17.72 -22.76 -9.90
C ASP A 67 17.78 -22.66 -11.44
N ASP A 68 19.00 -22.50 -11.91
CA ASP A 68 19.45 -22.36 -13.29
C ASP A 68 19.64 -23.77 -13.87
N GLU A 69 18.92 -24.13 -14.94
CA GLU A 69 19.25 -25.28 -15.82
C GLU A 69 19.17 -24.87 -17.29
#